data_AF-A0A928VJV0-F1
#
_entry.id   AF-A0A928VJV0-F1
#
_cell.length_a   1.000
_cell.length_b   1.000
_cell.length_c   1.000
_cell.angle_alpha   90.00
_cell.angle_beta   90.00
_cell.angle_gamma   90.00
#
_symmetry.space_group_name_H-M   'P 1'
#
loop_
_entity.id
_entity.type
_entity.pdbx_description
1 polymer ?
#
loop_
_entity_poly.entity_id
_entity_poly.type
_entity_poly.pdbx_seq_one_letter_code
_entity_poly.pdbx_strand_id
1 'polypeptide(L)'
;MEQQNSNYGRDQNIINQPGTVIINTSGLDSVSVPNIHGLSYGEARKRLIEAGWQPLTKHWSYINDANIQTGNGSVFWEQGYQEIHSCSGTGYGFCSFEFVDVYSNKLKVITAGMEDPARDIKATVVRWYFDREDLAS
;
A
#
# COMPACT_ATOMS: atom_id res chain seq x y z
N MET A 1 42.21 6.05 39.55
CA MET A 1 40.76 6.27 39.61
C MET A 1 40.33 6.59 38.18
N GLU A 2 40.16 5.55 37.37
CA GLU A 2 38.86 4.93 37.03
C GLU A 2 38.07 5.84 36.06
N GLN A 3 37.99 5.50 34.76
CA GLN A 3 37.03 4.55 34.13
C GLN A 3 35.60 5.18 34.09
N GLN A 4 34.78 5.22 33.02
CA GLN A 4 34.42 4.28 31.94
C GLN A 4 33.76 5.09 30.76
N ASN A 5 34.06 4.84 29.46
CA ASN A 5 33.57 3.78 28.54
C ASN A 5 32.03 3.77 28.35
N SER A 6 31.43 3.54 27.17
CA SER A 6 31.91 3.08 25.86
C SER A 6 30.81 3.30 24.80
N ASN A 7 31.21 3.59 23.56
CA ASN A 7 30.35 3.50 22.38
C ASN A 7 29.82 2.06 22.21
N TYR A 8 28.50 1.91 22.25
CA TYR A 8 27.82 0.65 21.99
C TYR A 8 27.80 0.39 20.48
N GLY A 9 28.81 -0.33 20.00
CA GLY A 9 28.77 -1.00 18.70
C GLY A 9 27.82 -2.20 18.77
N ARG A 10 27.00 -2.39 17.73
CA ARG A 10 26.29 -3.65 17.52
C ARG A 10 27.13 -4.52 16.59
N ASP A 11 27.60 -5.62 17.14
CA ASP A 11 28.37 -6.66 16.50
C ASP A 11 27.64 -7.24 15.28
N GLN A 12 28.28 -7.13 14.11
CA GLN A 12 27.93 -7.96 12.97
C GLN A 12 28.77 -9.24 13.05
N ASN A 13 28.11 -10.39 13.07
CA ASN A 13 28.78 -11.69 12.97
C ASN A 13 29.39 -11.83 11.57
N ILE A 14 30.65 -11.41 11.44
CA ILE A 14 31.47 -11.61 10.24
C ILE A 14 31.93 -13.07 10.24
N ILE A 15 31.26 -13.92 9.47
CA ILE A 15 31.79 -15.25 9.13
C ILE A 15 32.78 -15.02 7.99
N ASN A 16 34.07 -14.98 8.32
CA ASN A 16 35.14 -14.84 7.33
C ASN A 16 35.21 -16.09 6.44
N GLN A 17 34.57 -16.06 5.27
CA GLN A 17 34.98 -16.87 4.12
C GLN A 17 35.52 -15.93 3.02
N PRO A 18 36.69 -16.23 2.42
CA PRO A 18 37.23 -15.41 1.36
C PRO A 18 36.35 -15.52 0.12
N GLY A 19 35.69 -14.41 -0.24
CA GLY A 19 35.12 -14.23 -1.58
C GLY A 19 33.63 -13.91 -1.68
N THR A 20 32.87 -13.84 -0.58
CA THR A 20 31.45 -13.42 -0.68
C THR A 20 31.01 -12.70 0.60
N VAL A 21 30.67 -11.43 0.48
CA VAL A 21 29.95 -10.69 1.53
C VAL A 21 28.47 -11.02 1.36
N ILE A 22 27.93 -11.90 2.19
CA ILE A 22 26.48 -12.02 2.35
C ILE A 22 26.05 -10.97 3.36
N ILE A 23 25.64 -9.80 2.87
CA ILE A 23 24.88 -8.86 3.69
C ILE A 23 23.48 -9.45 3.87
N ASN A 24 23.21 -10.00 5.06
CA ASN A 24 21.84 -10.30 5.47
C ASN A 24 21.11 -8.97 5.66
N THR A 25 20.48 -8.46 4.60
CA THR A 25 19.58 -7.31 4.64
C THR A 25 18.24 -7.75 5.25
N SER A 26 18.25 -8.17 6.52
CA SER A 26 17.03 -8.45 7.27
C SER A 26 16.31 -7.15 7.69
N GLY A 27 16.12 -6.22 6.75
CA GLY A 27 15.57 -4.90 7.01
C GLY A 27 14.82 -4.32 5.81
N LEU A 28 13.49 -4.27 5.91
CA LEU A 28 12.55 -3.60 5.00
C LEU A 28 12.60 -4.05 3.53
N ASP A 29 12.66 -5.36 3.29
CA ASP A 29 12.30 -5.87 1.98
C ASP A 29 10.85 -5.48 1.68
N SER A 30 10.65 -4.84 0.53
CA SER A 30 9.33 -4.50 0.02
C SER A 30 9.31 -4.66 -1.49
N VAL A 31 8.14 -5.01 -2.02
CA VAL A 31 7.93 -4.99 -3.46
C VAL A 31 7.98 -3.54 -3.94
N SER A 32 8.73 -3.27 -5.01
CA SER A 32 8.79 -1.92 -5.59
C SER A 32 7.41 -1.48 -6.07
N VAL A 33 7.03 -0.24 -5.77
CA VAL A 33 5.78 0.33 -6.27
C VAL A 33 6.04 0.91 -7.67
N PRO A 34 5.41 0.39 -8.74
CA PRO A 34 5.54 0.96 -10.07
C PRO A 34 4.96 2.37 -10.12
N ASN A 35 5.35 3.17 -11.11
CA ASN A 35 4.72 4.47 -11.31
C ASN A 35 3.25 4.28 -11.73
N ILE A 36 2.34 4.64 -10.82
CA ILE A 36 0.89 4.56 -10.98
C ILE A 36 0.20 5.92 -10.93
N HIS A 37 0.95 7.02 -10.78
CA HIS A 37 0.37 8.36 -10.70
C HIS A 37 -0.39 8.72 -11.98
N GLY A 38 -1.59 9.27 -11.83
CA GLY A 38 -2.44 9.73 -12.94
C GLY A 38 -3.10 8.61 -13.74
N LEU A 39 -2.80 7.34 -13.46
CA LEU A 39 -3.50 6.21 -14.06
C LEU A 39 -4.92 6.11 -13.49
N SER A 40 -5.85 5.55 -14.28
CA SER A 40 -7.12 5.10 -13.72
C SER A 40 -6.87 4.04 -12.65
N TYR A 41 -7.79 3.91 -11.70
CA TYR A 41 -7.64 2.90 -10.64
C TYR A 41 -7.44 1.48 -11.18
N GLY A 42 -8.23 1.07 -12.18
CA GLY A 42 -8.12 -0.25 -12.80
C GLY A 42 -6.74 -0.50 -13.43
N GLU A 43 -6.15 0.49 -14.09
CA GLU A 43 -4.79 0.39 -14.66
C GLU A 43 -3.72 0.33 -13.57
N ALA A 44 -3.84 1.17 -12.55
CA ALA A 44 -2.94 1.17 -11.40
C ALA A 44 -2.97 -0.18 -10.67
N ARG A 45 -4.17 -0.71 -10.40
CA ARG A 45 -4.40 -2.03 -9.80
C ARG A 45 -3.73 -3.14 -10.59
N LYS A 46 -3.89 -3.14 -11.92
CA LYS A 46 -3.25 -4.13 -12.79
C LYS A 46 -1.72 -4.09 -12.66
N ARG A 47 -1.12 -2.90 -12.71
CA ARG A 47 0.35 -2.73 -12.56
C ARG A 47 0.85 -3.18 -11.20
N LEU A 48 0.10 -2.89 -10.14
CA LEU A 48 0.43 -3.32 -8.79
C LEU A 48 0.44 -4.85 -8.69
N ILE A 49 -0.59 -5.52 -9.22
CA ILE A 49 -0.67 -6.99 -9.26
C ILE A 49 0.49 -7.59 -10.06
N GLU A 50 0.81 -7.03 -11.22
CA GLU A 50 1.95 -7.47 -12.05
C GLU A 50 3.30 -7.29 -11.34
N ALA A 51 3.43 -6.29 -10.47
CA ALA A 51 4.62 -6.07 -9.66
C ALA A 51 4.72 -6.99 -8.43
N GLY A 52 3.64 -7.69 -8.06
CA GLY A 52 3.61 -8.61 -6.91
C GLY A 52 2.82 -8.11 -5.69
N TRP A 53 2.07 -7.01 -5.84
CA TRP A 53 1.14 -6.54 -4.81
C TRP A 53 -0.19 -7.28 -4.88
N GLN A 54 -0.72 -7.67 -3.72
CA GLN A 54 -1.98 -8.37 -3.58
C GLN A 54 -3.05 -7.40 -3.05
N PRO A 55 -4.22 -7.27 -3.70
CA PRO A 55 -5.32 -6.49 -3.15
C PRO A 55 -5.79 -7.08 -1.81
N LEU A 56 -5.96 -6.23 -0.81
CA LEU A 56 -6.48 -6.64 0.50
C LEU A 56 -8.01 -6.64 0.47
N THR A 57 -8.58 -7.66 -0.17
CA THR A 57 -10.03 -7.75 -0.42
C THR A 57 -10.83 -7.92 0.86
N LYS A 58 -11.91 -7.13 1.01
CA LYS A 58 -12.88 -7.26 2.10
C LYS A 58 -13.93 -8.32 1.77
N HIS A 59 -14.44 -8.98 2.82
CA HIS A 59 -15.53 -9.93 2.70
C HIS A 59 -16.84 -9.25 2.23
N TRP A 60 -17.72 -9.97 1.54
CA TRP A 60 -18.94 -9.40 0.94
C TRP A 60 -19.87 -8.73 1.97
N SER A 61 -19.82 -9.14 3.24
CA SER A 61 -20.60 -8.56 4.33
C SER A 61 -20.29 -7.08 4.60
N TYR A 62 -19.16 -6.58 4.11
CA TYR A 62 -18.78 -5.17 4.22
C TYR A 62 -19.48 -4.27 3.20
N ILE A 63 -20.32 -4.82 2.31
CA ILE A 63 -21.04 -4.03 1.31
C ILE A 63 -21.80 -2.85 1.93
N ASN A 64 -22.36 -2.97 3.14
CA ASN A 64 -23.10 -1.89 3.78
C ASN A 64 -22.25 -1.02 4.73
N ASP A 65 -20.92 -1.17 4.73
CA ASP A 65 -20.03 -0.33 5.53
C ASP A 65 -20.10 1.12 5.04
N ALA A 66 -20.38 2.07 5.94
CA ALA A 66 -20.50 3.48 5.61
C ALA A 66 -19.24 4.06 4.97
N ASN A 67 -18.05 3.56 5.33
CA ASN A 67 -16.78 3.98 4.74
C ASN A 67 -16.68 3.56 3.27
N ILE A 68 -17.31 2.44 2.90
CA ILE A 68 -17.32 1.90 1.54
C ILE A 68 -18.46 2.50 0.73
N GLN A 69 -19.62 2.77 1.34
CA GLN A 69 -20.80 3.24 0.61
C GLN A 69 -20.82 4.74 0.33
N THR A 70 -19.87 5.50 0.88
CA THR A 70 -19.80 6.96 0.67
C THR A 70 -19.12 7.29 -0.67
N GLY A 71 -19.56 8.37 -1.33
CA GLY A 71 -18.89 8.90 -2.54
C GLY A 71 -18.88 7.89 -3.69
N ASN A 72 -17.72 7.67 -4.32
CA ASN A 72 -17.56 6.69 -5.41
C ASN A 72 -17.54 5.23 -4.92
N GLY A 73 -17.62 4.96 -3.62
CA GLY A 73 -17.20 3.66 -3.10
C GLY A 73 -18.14 2.51 -3.46
N SER A 74 -19.45 2.76 -3.56
CA SER A 74 -20.39 1.76 -4.12
C SER A 74 -20.09 1.42 -5.58
N VAL A 75 -19.74 2.43 -6.39
CA VAL A 75 -19.36 2.26 -7.80
C VAL A 75 -18.10 1.40 -7.94
N PHE A 76 -17.08 1.64 -7.11
CA PHE A 76 -15.88 0.79 -7.11
C PHE A 76 -16.18 -0.63 -6.62
N TRP A 77 -17.02 -0.78 -5.59
CA TRP A 77 -17.41 -2.10 -5.07
C TRP A 77 -18.15 -2.94 -6.11
N GLU A 78 -19.11 -2.36 -6.84
CA GLU A 78 -19.86 -3.01 -7.91
C GLU A 78 -18.98 -3.45 -9.07
N GLN A 79 -17.88 -2.73 -9.32
CA GLN A 79 -16.86 -3.12 -10.29
C GLN A 79 -15.92 -4.25 -9.80
N GLY A 80 -16.08 -4.71 -8.55
CA GLY A 80 -15.30 -5.80 -7.95
C GLY A 80 -14.03 -5.35 -7.23
N TYR A 81 -13.85 -4.05 -6.98
CA TYR A 81 -12.70 -3.52 -6.25
C TYR A 81 -12.93 -3.58 -4.74
N GLN A 82 -12.93 -4.80 -4.21
CA GLN A 82 -13.24 -5.10 -2.80
C GLN A 82 -12.10 -4.75 -1.84
N GLU A 83 -10.93 -4.37 -2.36
CA GLU A 83 -9.83 -3.79 -1.60
C GLU A 83 -10.02 -2.32 -1.24
N ILE A 84 -11.15 -1.72 -1.63
CA ILE A 84 -11.54 -0.38 -1.21
C ILE A 84 -11.66 -0.31 0.32
N HIS A 85 -10.97 0.65 0.92
CA HIS A 85 -10.92 0.85 2.35
C HIS A 85 -11.89 1.94 2.82
N SER A 86 -11.87 3.10 2.17
CA SER A 86 -12.79 4.20 2.49
C SER A 86 -12.90 5.21 1.35
N CYS A 87 -14.01 5.93 1.29
CA CYS A 87 -14.23 7.03 0.36
C CYS A 87 -14.77 8.28 1.06
N SER A 88 -14.40 9.46 0.55
CA SER A 88 -14.85 10.75 1.08
C SER A 88 -16.13 11.23 0.39
N GLY A 89 -17.03 11.83 1.18
CA GLY A 89 -18.24 12.52 0.69
C GLY A 89 -18.01 14.00 0.36
N THR A 90 -16.76 14.44 0.20
CA THR A 90 -16.39 15.87 0.09
C THR A 90 -16.60 16.48 -1.29
N GLY A 91 -17.07 15.71 -2.27
CA GLY A 91 -17.23 16.14 -3.67
C GLY A 91 -15.95 16.04 -4.52
N TYR A 92 -14.77 15.87 -3.90
CA TYR A 92 -13.51 15.62 -4.61
C TYR A 92 -13.34 14.16 -5.08
N GLY A 93 -14.18 13.24 -4.59
CA GLY A 93 -14.16 11.83 -4.99
C GLY A 93 -12.92 11.07 -4.51
N PHE A 94 -12.38 11.40 -3.34
CA PHE A 94 -11.24 10.66 -2.81
C PHE A 94 -11.68 9.27 -2.34
N CYS A 95 -10.97 8.24 -2.77
CA CYS A 95 -11.10 6.89 -2.25
C CYS A 95 -9.73 6.30 -1.96
N SER A 96 -9.67 5.43 -0.95
CA SER A 96 -8.47 4.71 -0.56
C SER A 96 -8.67 3.21 -0.76
N PHE A 97 -7.59 2.55 -1.17
CA PHE A 97 -7.55 1.11 -1.43
C PHE A 97 -6.30 0.52 -0.79
N GLU A 98 -6.38 -0.72 -0.35
CA GLU A 98 -5.30 -1.37 0.39
C GLU A 98 -4.73 -2.58 -0.34
N PHE A 99 -3.41 -2.65 -0.39
CA PHE A 99 -2.66 -3.76 -0.96
C PHE A 99 -1.64 -4.25 0.07
N VAL A 100 -1.21 -5.49 -0.09
CA VAL A 100 -0.15 -6.11 0.71
C VAL A 100 0.87 -6.78 -0.20
N ASP A 101 2.14 -6.77 0.17
CA ASP A 101 3.16 -7.53 -0.54
C ASP A 101 3.50 -8.85 0.17
N VAL A 102 4.40 -9.65 -0.41
CA VAL A 102 4.84 -10.94 0.15
C VAL A 102 5.56 -10.82 1.50
N TYR A 103 5.95 -9.62 1.90
CA TYR A 103 6.61 -9.30 3.16
C TYR A 103 5.66 -8.70 4.18
N SER A 104 4.35 -8.68 3.90
CA SER A 104 3.31 -8.09 4.74
C SER A 104 3.34 -6.56 4.85
N ASN A 105 4.06 -5.86 3.98
CA ASN A 105 3.98 -4.40 3.92
C ASN A 105 2.63 -3.98 3.35
N LYS A 106 1.92 -3.06 4.00
CA LYS A 106 0.66 -2.50 3.52
C LYS A 106 0.91 -1.27 2.66
N LEU A 107 0.29 -1.20 1.48
CA LEU A 107 0.29 -0.03 0.61
C LEU A 107 -1.13 0.53 0.51
N LYS A 108 -1.28 1.81 0.80
CA LYS A 108 -2.51 2.56 0.62
C LYS A 108 -2.43 3.38 -0.66
N VAL A 109 -3.39 3.18 -1.56
CA VAL A 109 -3.50 3.89 -2.85
C VAL A 109 -4.69 4.83 -2.78
N ILE A 110 -4.49 6.09 -3.16
CA ILE A 110 -5.52 7.13 -3.12
C ILE A 110 -5.88 7.57 -4.53
N THR A 111 -7.17 7.52 -4.86
CA THR A 111 -7.73 8.09 -6.09
C THR A 111 -8.40 9.42 -5.80
N ALA A 112 -8.60 10.22 -6.85
CA ALA A 112 -9.45 11.41 -6.82
C ALA A 112 -10.24 11.52 -8.13
N GLY A 113 -11.31 12.31 -8.12
CA GLY A 113 -12.20 12.49 -9.27
C GLY A 113 -13.41 11.57 -9.23
N MET A 114 -14.28 11.69 -10.23
CA MET A 114 -15.50 10.89 -10.37
C MET A 114 -15.16 9.51 -10.94
N GLU A 115 -15.85 8.48 -10.46
CA GLU A 115 -15.89 7.16 -11.09
C GLU A 115 -17.32 6.95 -11.64
N ASP A 116 -17.46 6.82 -12.95
CA ASP A 116 -18.74 6.59 -13.61
C ASP A 116 -18.55 5.71 -14.86
N PRO A 117 -18.74 4.39 -14.71
CA PRO A 117 -18.61 3.43 -15.80
C PRO A 117 -19.60 3.68 -16.95
N ALA A 118 -20.78 4.24 -16.69
CA ALA A 118 -21.78 4.50 -17.72
C ALA A 118 -21.37 5.63 -18.67
N ARG A 119 -20.46 6.50 -18.22
CA ARG A 119 -19.92 7.63 -19.01
C ARG A 119 -18.44 7.48 -19.35
N ASP A 120 -17.83 6.33 -19.06
CA ASP A 120 -16.38 6.07 -19.19
C ASP A 120 -15.53 7.13 -18.46
N ILE A 121 -16.00 7.61 -17.31
CA ILE A 121 -15.25 8.54 -16.44
C ILE A 121 -14.56 7.70 -15.36
N LYS A 122 -13.26 7.92 -15.19
CA LYS A 122 -12.42 7.14 -14.27
C LYS A 122 -11.73 8.03 -13.27
N ALA A 123 -11.81 7.68 -11.99
CA ALA A 123 -10.99 8.32 -10.97
C ALA A 123 -9.54 7.90 -11.17
N THR A 124 -8.63 8.83 -10.91
CA THR A 124 -7.19 8.62 -11.13
C THR A 124 -6.42 8.58 -9.83
N VAL A 125 -5.35 7.80 -9.78
CA VAL A 125 -4.46 7.74 -8.63
C VAL A 125 -3.71 9.06 -8.47
N VAL A 126 -3.82 9.68 -7.29
CA VAL A 126 -3.15 10.93 -6.95
C VAL A 126 -2.05 10.76 -5.90
N ARG A 127 -2.06 9.66 -5.14
CA ARG A 127 -1.06 9.38 -4.10
C ARG A 127 -1.02 7.89 -3.76
N TRP A 128 0.12 7.42 -3.28
CA TRP A 128 0.25 6.15 -2.56
C TRP A 128 1.28 6.27 -1.44
N TYR A 129 1.16 5.44 -0.42
CA TYR A 129 2.11 5.39 0.69
C TYR A 129 2.01 4.06 1.44
N PHE A 130 3.10 3.65 2.08
CA PHE A 130 3.10 2.52 3.00
C PHE A 130 2.36 2.88 4.28
N ASP A 131 1.44 2.02 4.72
CA ASP A 131 0.78 2.16 6.02
C ASP A 131 1.74 1.64 7.09
N ARG A 132 2.27 2.55 7.91
CA ARG A 132 3.28 2.25 8.94
C ARG A 132 2.64 2.47 10.30
N GLU A 133 1.79 1.52 10.71
CA GLU A 133 1.15 1.53 12.04
C GLU A 133 2.18 1.27 13.17
N ASP A 134 3.37 0.80 12.82
CA ASP A 134 4.39 0.22 13.69
C ASP A 134 5.60 1.13 14.01
N LEU A 135 5.57 2.40 13.60
CA LEU A 135 6.61 3.40 13.97
C LEU A 135 6.20 4.35 15.10
N ALA A 136 5.03 4.13 15.72
CA ALA A 136 4.47 4.99 16.76
C ALA A 136 4.30 4.29 18.12
N SER A 137 5.15 3.30 18.43
CA SER A 137 5.24 2.68 19.76
C SER A 137 6.52 3.08 20.49
#